data_AF-A0A662JXN7-F1
#
_entry.id   AF-A0A662JXN7-F1
#
_cell.length_a   1.000
_cell.length_b   1.000
_cell.length_c   1.000
_cell.angle_alpha   90.00
_cell.angle_beta   90.00
_cell.angle_gamma   90.00
#
_symmetry.space_group_name_H-M   'P 1'
#
loop_
_entity.id
_entity.type
_entity.pdbx_description
1 polymer ?
#
loop_
_entity_poly.entity_id
_entity_poly.type
_entity_poly.pdbx_seq_one_letter_code
_entity_poly.pdbx_strand_id
1 'polypeptide(L)'
;MGFIERLEKNIAKLEKRIEKEEEKIRELHEKLESKKITKAEFNLKKRHIEDKVNAMKARIRILQGGMAKEKRHLEEKKKEKEEKKKKKSK
;
A
#
# COMPACT_ATOMS: atom_id res chain seq x y z
N MET A 1 10.46 -14.04 10.19
CA MET A 1 9.43 -13.39 9.34
C MET A 1 9.92 -13.37 7.90
N GLY A 2 9.19 -14.01 6.99
CA GLY A 2 9.54 -14.13 5.57
C GLY A 2 9.52 -12.79 4.84
N PHE A 3 10.13 -12.73 3.65
CA PHE A 3 10.17 -11.49 2.86
C PHE A 3 8.77 -10.99 2.49
N ILE A 4 7.87 -11.89 2.06
CA ILE A 4 6.48 -11.57 1.74
C ILE A 4 5.73 -11.02 2.97
N GLU A 5 5.85 -11.67 4.12
CA GLU A 5 5.21 -11.21 5.37
C GLU A 5 5.68 -9.80 5.79
N ARG A 6 6.95 -9.45 5.54
CA ARG A 6 7.45 -8.09 5.80
C ARG A 6 6.82 -7.07 4.85
N LEU A 7 6.63 -7.42 3.58
CA LEU A 7 5.96 -6.56 2.60
C LEU A 7 4.49 -6.36 2.98
N GLU A 8 3.78 -7.41 3.36
CA GLU A 8 2.39 -7.36 3.83
C GLU A 8 2.24 -6.45 5.05
N LYS A 9 3.10 -6.61 6.07
CA LYS A 9 3.10 -5.72 7.24
C LYS A 9 3.35 -4.25 6.88
N ASN A 10 4.22 -3.99 5.91
CA ASN A 10 4.49 -2.62 5.47
C ASN A 10 3.30 -2.02 4.71
N ILE A 11 2.63 -2.80 3.86
CA ILE A 11 1.41 -2.39 3.18
C ILE A 11 0.31 -2.06 4.20
N ALA A 12 0.05 -2.97 5.14
CA ALA A 12 -0.97 -2.75 6.18
C ALA A 12 -0.70 -1.49 7.03
N LYS A 13 0.56 -1.20 7.34
CA LYS A 13 0.95 0.05 8.02
C LYS A 13 0.67 1.28 7.17
N LEU A 14 0.90 1.22 5.86
CA LEU A 14 0.61 2.33 4.94
C LEU A 14 -0.89 2.53 4.78
N GLU A 15 -1.67 1.45 4.66
CA GLU A 15 -3.14 1.50 4.59
C GLU A 15 -3.74 2.15 5.82
N LYS A 16 -3.33 1.72 7.03
CA LYS A 16 -3.77 2.34 8.28
C LYS A 16 -3.40 3.83 8.39
N ARG A 17 -2.27 4.24 7.78
CA ARG A 17 -1.89 5.66 7.73
C ARG A 17 -2.74 6.44 6.74
N ILE A 18 -3.09 5.84 5.59
CA ILE A 18 -4.01 6.43 4.61
C ILE A 18 -5.37 6.67 5.27
N GLU A 19 -5.92 5.69 5.97
CA GLU A 19 -7.21 5.83 6.66
C GLU A 19 -7.23 7.02 7.62
N LYS A 20 -6.15 7.20 8.41
CA LYS A 20 -6.02 8.36 9.31
C LYS A 20 -5.92 9.70 8.59
N GLU A 21 -5.26 9.74 7.44
CA GLU A 21 -5.18 10.95 6.63
C GLU A 21 -6.54 11.26 5.96
N GLU A 22 -7.26 10.24 5.49
CA GLU A 22 -8.62 10.38 4.96
C GLU A 22 -9.62 10.83 6.04
N GLU A 23 -9.45 10.37 7.28
CA GLU A 23 -10.21 10.86 8.44
C GLU A 23 -9.98 12.35 8.71
N LYS A 24 -8.74 12.84 8.63
CA LYS A 24 -8.45 14.28 8.75
C LYS A 24 -9.13 15.12 7.68
N ILE A 25 -9.32 14.59 6.47
CA ILE A 25 -10.08 15.28 5.42
C ILE A 25 -11.55 15.39 5.84
N ARG A 26 -12.13 14.35 6.45
CA ARG A 26 -13.50 14.39 7.00
C ARG A 26 -13.62 15.45 8.09
N GLU A 27 -12.70 15.47 9.06
CA GLU A 27 -12.69 16.51 10.11
C GLU A 27 -12.54 17.93 9.54
N LEU A 28 -11.73 18.11 8.48
CA LEU A 28 -11.60 19.39 7.80
C LEU A 28 -12.91 19.80 7.10
N HIS A 29 -13.64 18.83 6.57
CA HIS A 29 -14.95 19.07 5.95
C HIS A 29 -15.96 19.56 7.00
N GLU A 30 -16.04 18.91 8.16
CA GLU A 30 -16.89 19.36 9.28
C GLU A 30 -16.52 20.77 9.75
N LYS A 31 -15.22 21.10 9.79
CA LYS A 31 -14.75 22.46 10.11
C LYS A 31 -15.18 23.49 9.06
N LEU A 32 -15.22 23.11 7.79
CA LEU A 32 -15.72 23.97 6.72
C LEU A 32 -17.22 24.18 6.83
N GLU A 33 -17.99 23.11 7.05
CA GLU A 33 -19.45 23.16 7.22
C GLU A 33 -19.86 24.01 8.42
N SER A 34 -19.14 23.87 9.53
CA SER A 34 -19.31 24.70 10.73
C SER A 34 -18.74 26.12 10.59
N LYS A 35 -18.26 26.50 9.39
CA LYS A 35 -17.67 27.81 9.07
C LYS A 35 -16.47 28.20 9.95
N LYS A 36 -15.82 27.22 10.59
CA LYS A 36 -14.61 27.42 11.41
C LYS A 36 -13.35 27.66 10.57
N ILE A 37 -13.37 27.21 9.32
CA ILE A 37 -12.31 27.47 8.33
C ILE A 37 -12.94 27.95 7.03
N THR A 38 -12.16 28.67 6.22
CA THR A 38 -12.60 29.09 4.90
C THR A 38 -12.47 27.96 3.87
N LYS A 39 -13.20 28.06 2.75
CA LYS A 39 -13.07 27.14 1.62
C LYS A 39 -11.64 27.12 1.04
N ALA A 40 -10.96 28.26 1.05
CA ALA A 40 -9.58 28.36 0.58
C ALA A 40 -8.63 27.56 1.49
N GLU A 41 -8.73 27.73 2.81
CA GLU A 41 -7.94 26.97 3.77
C GLU A 41 -8.24 25.47 3.72
N PHE A 42 -9.52 25.10 3.57
CA PHE A 42 -9.93 23.71 3.38
C PHE A 42 -9.24 23.11 2.16
N ASN A 43 -9.32 23.77 1.00
CA ASN A 43 -8.73 23.27 -0.25
C ASN A 43 -7.21 23.12 -0.15
N LEU A 44 -6.51 24.08 0.46
CA LEU A 44 -5.06 24.01 0.66
C LEU A 44 -4.67 22.82 1.56
N LYS A 45 -5.35 22.66 2.70
CA LYS A 45 -5.07 21.56 3.64
C LYS A 45 -5.45 20.21 3.03
N LYS A 46 -6.60 20.12 2.37
CA LYS A 46 -7.07 18.92 1.69
C LYS A 46 -6.06 18.46 0.64
N ARG A 47 -5.61 19.37 -0.25
CA ARG A 47 -4.62 19.05 -1.28
C ARG A 47 -3.33 18.48 -0.70
N HIS A 48 -2.82 19.10 0.36
CA HIS A 48 -1.60 18.61 1.03
C HIS A 48 -1.77 17.20 1.62
N ILE A 49 -2.95 16.88 2.15
CA ILE A 49 -3.25 15.54 2.65
C ILE A 49 -3.41 14.55 1.48
N GLU A 50 -4.10 14.94 0.41
CA GLU A 50 -4.28 14.12 -0.79
C GLU A 50 -2.93 13.77 -1.45
N ASP A 51 -1.99 14.72 -1.51
CA ASP A 51 -0.64 14.48 -2.01
C ASP A 51 0.10 13.41 -1.17
N LYS A 52 -0.03 13.46 0.16
CA LYS A 52 0.53 12.43 1.06
C LYS A 52 -0.13 11.08 0.82
N VAL A 53 -1.45 11.04 0.70
CA VAL A 53 -2.21 9.81 0.43
C VAL A 53 -1.79 9.21 -0.91
N ASN A 54 -1.65 10.02 -1.96
CA ASN A 54 -1.21 9.58 -3.28
C ASN A 54 0.22 9.01 -3.25
N ALA A 55 1.15 9.64 -2.51
CA ALA A 55 2.49 9.11 -2.32
C ALA A 55 2.47 7.75 -1.59
N MET A 56 1.65 7.60 -0.55
CA MET A 56 1.51 6.32 0.15
C MET A 56 0.89 5.24 -0.75
N LYS A 57 -0.16 5.57 -1.52
CA LYS A 57 -0.79 4.66 -2.50
C LYS A 57 0.20 4.23 -3.59
N ALA A 58 1.03 5.14 -4.10
CA ALA A 58 2.10 4.80 -5.05
C ALA A 58 3.11 3.82 -4.44
N ARG A 59 3.51 4.03 -3.18
CA ARG A 59 4.41 3.12 -2.47
C ARG A 59 3.80 1.73 -2.26
N ILE A 60 2.51 1.65 -1.93
CA ILE A 60 1.79 0.38 -1.82
C ILE A 60 1.86 -0.38 -3.15
N ARG A 61 1.59 0.27 -4.28
CA ARG A 61 1.66 -0.37 -5.61
C ARG A 61 3.04 -0.95 -5.91
N ILE A 62 4.11 -0.24 -5.55
CA ILE A 62 5.49 -0.73 -5.70
C ILE A 62 5.73 -1.98 -4.84
N LEU A 63 5.30 -1.97 -3.58
CA LEU A 63 5.45 -3.10 -2.67
C LEU A 63 4.65 -4.32 -3.16
N GLN A 64 3.43 -4.12 -3.64
CA GLN A 64 2.60 -5.16 -4.25
C GLN A 64 3.26 -5.75 -5.50
N GLY A 65 3.87 -4.91 -6.35
CA GLY A 65 4.66 -5.37 -7.49
C GLY A 65 5.86 -6.22 -7.08
N GLY A 66 6.57 -5.83 -6.01
CA GLY A 66 7.66 -6.62 -5.43
C GLY A 66 7.18 -7.98 -4.90
N MET A 67 6.03 -8.02 -4.21
CA MET A 67 5.42 -9.28 -3.75
C MET A 67 5.04 -10.19 -4.92
N ALA A 68 4.46 -9.65 -5.99
CA ALA A 68 4.05 -10.43 -7.15
C ALA A 68 5.27 -11.08 -7.85
N LYS A 69 6.38 -10.33 -7.98
CA LYS A 69 7.64 -10.86 -8.51
C LYS A 69 8.19 -11.99 -7.65
N GLU A 70 8.21 -11.81 -6.32
CA GLU A 70 8.70 -12.84 -5.40
C GLU A 70 7.85 -14.12 -5.48
N LYS A 71 6.51 -13.99 -5.52
CA LYS A 71 5.60 -15.13 -5.65
C LYS A 71 5.88 -15.94 -6.93
N ARG A 72 6.07 -15.26 -8.07
CA ARG A 72 6.46 -15.92 -9.34
C ARG A 72 7.78 -16.66 -9.21
N HIS A 73 8.79 -16.02 -8.63
CA HIS A 73 10.11 -16.61 -8.47
C HIS A 73 10.10 -17.86 -7.57
N LEU A 74 9.25 -17.87 -6.54
CA LEU A 74 9.03 -19.04 -5.68
C LEU A 74 8.33 -20.17 -6.41
N GLU A 75 7.35 -19.85 -7.28
CA GLU A 75 6.64 -20.83 -8.09
C GLU A 75 7.57 -21.49 -9.13
N GLU A 76 8.39 -20.71 -9.83
CA GLU A 76 9.38 -21.20 -10.79
C GLU A 76 10.39 -22.15 -10.12
N LYS A 77 10.93 -21.74 -8.96
CA LYS A 77 11.83 -22.60 -8.16
C LYS A 77 11.18 -23.91 -7.72
N LYS A 78 9.86 -23.93 -7.47
CA LYS A 78 9.14 -25.16 -7.14
C LYS A 78 9.02 -26.06 -8.38
N LYS A 79 8.64 -25.51 -9.54
CA LYS A 79 8.55 -26.26 -10.81
C LYS A 79 9.88 -26.91 -11.20
N GLU A 80 10.98 -26.15 -11.13
CA GLU A 80 12.32 -26.70 -11.41
C GLU A 80 12.70 -27.85 -10.48
N LYS A 81 12.36 -27.75 -9.19
CA LYS A 81 12.63 -28.82 -8.22
C LYS A 81 11.82 -30.07 -8.52
N GLU A 82 10.56 -29.93 -8.93
CA GLU A 82 9.71 -31.05 -9.32
C GLU A 82 10.20 -31.73 -10.60
N GLU A 83 10.60 -30.96 -11.61
CA GLU A 83 11.17 -31.51 -12.85
C GLU A 83 12.49 -32.24 -12.59
N LYS A 84 13.36 -31.68 -11.73
CA LYS A 84 14.60 -32.36 -11.30
C LYS A 84 14.33 -33.67 -10.57
N LYS A 85 13.28 -33.73 -9.73
CA LYS A 85 12.86 -34.98 -9.07
C LYS A 85 12.33 -35.98 -10.09
N LYS A 86 11.45 -35.58 -11.01
CA LYS A 86 10.92 -36.45 -12.06
C LYS A 86 12.00 -37.02 -12.98
N LYS A 87 13.03 -36.24 -13.33
CA LYS A 87 14.18 -36.70 -14.13
C LYS A 87 15.12 -37.65 -13.39
N LYS A 88 15.19 -37.59 -12.06
CA LYS A 88 15.99 -38.52 -11.24
C LYS A 88 15.26 -39.83 -10.89
N SER A 89 13.94 -39.87 -11.08
CA SER A 89 13.08 -41.03 -10.81
C SER A 89 12.65 -41.79 -12.07
N LYS A 90 13.11 -41.36 -13.24
CA LYS A 90 13.08 -42.09 -14.51
C LYS A 90 14.47 -42.64 -14.79
#